data_AF-A0A7J2SF85-F1
#
_entry.id   AF-A0A7J2SF85-F1
#
_cell.length_a   1.000
_cell.length_b   1.000
_cell.length_c   1.000
_cell.angle_alpha   90.00
_cell.angle_beta   90.00
_cell.angle_gamma   90.00
#
_symmetry.space_group_name_H-M   'P 1'
#
loop_
_entity.id
_entity.type
_entity.pdbx_description
1 polymer ?
#
loop_
_entity_poly.entity_id
_entity_poly.type
_entity_poly.pdbx_seq_one_letter_code
_entity_poly.pdbx_strand_id
1 'polypeptide(L)'
;MIEYADRECTDEEIYSILSPEIRRWFKNKFGSFTPPQRYAVMEIHNGNNILISSPTGSGKTFAAFLASINELILLAKKGKLEDKIYVLYVSPLKALNNDIERNL
;
A
#
# COMPACT_ATOMS: atom_id res chain seq x y z
N MET A 1 -18.59 -2.94 -13.28
CA MET A 1 -17.90 -2.40 -14.47
C MET A 1 -16.44 -2.25 -14.08
N ILE A 2 -15.49 -2.62 -14.94
CA ILE A 2 -14.06 -2.43 -14.67
C ILE A 2 -13.67 -1.09 -15.28
N GLU A 3 -13.03 -0.24 -14.48
CA GLU A 3 -12.45 1.02 -14.93
C GLU A 3 -10.93 0.89 -14.95
N TYR A 4 -10.30 1.41 -16.01
CA TYR A 4 -8.85 1.42 -16.12
C TYR A 4 -8.29 2.67 -15.43
N ALA A 5 -7.17 2.51 -14.73
CA ALA A 5 -6.49 3.63 -14.12
C ALA A 5 -5.68 4.36 -15.21
N ASP A 6 -6.23 5.45 -15.71
CA ASP A 6 -5.66 6.19 -16.86
C ASP A 6 -4.61 7.23 -16.45
N ARG A 7 -4.39 7.41 -15.14
CA ARG A 7 -3.52 8.43 -14.57
C ARG A 7 -2.69 7.89 -13.41
N GLU A 8 -1.40 8.20 -13.43
CA GLU A 8 -0.51 8.06 -12.26
C GLU A 8 -0.66 9.25 -11.31
N CYS A 9 -0.77 8.98 -10.01
CA CYS A 9 -0.55 10.00 -9.00
C CYS A 9 0.93 10.42 -8.98
N THR A 10 1.19 11.70 -8.72
CA THR A 10 2.56 12.15 -8.46
C THR A 10 3.03 11.65 -7.09
N ASP A 11 4.35 11.61 -6.91
CA ASP A 11 4.93 11.25 -5.62
C ASP A 11 4.44 12.18 -4.50
N GLU A 12 4.30 13.48 -4.79
CA GLU A 12 3.80 14.49 -3.85
C GLU A 12 2.35 14.24 -3.44
N GLU A 13 1.48 13.86 -4.37
CA GLU A 13 0.08 13.51 -4.09
C GLU A 13 0.01 12.33 -3.12
N ILE A 14 0.78 11.28 -3.38
CA ILE A 14 0.83 10.10 -2.51
C ILE A 14 1.46 10.46 -1.16
N TYR A 15 2.55 11.21 -1.15
CA TYR A 15 3.15 11.65 0.11
C TYR A 15 2.15 12.44 0.95
N SER A 16 1.28 13.25 0.36
CA SER A 16 0.31 14.08 1.07
C SER A 16 -0.67 13.28 1.94
N ILE A 17 -1.07 12.08 1.52
CA ILE A 17 -2.01 11.21 2.25
C ILE A 17 -1.32 10.28 3.26
N LEU A 18 0.00 10.08 3.11
CA LEU A 18 0.76 9.22 4.02
C LEU A 18 0.99 9.91 5.38
N SER A 19 0.94 9.10 6.44
CA SER A 19 1.32 9.49 7.78
C SER A 19 2.76 10.04 7.79
N PRO A 20 3.08 11.02 8.65
CA PRO A 20 4.43 11.58 8.73
C PRO A 20 5.54 10.54 8.90
N GLU A 21 5.28 9.46 9.65
CA GLU A 21 6.20 8.36 9.92
C GLU A 21 6.48 7.54 8.66
N ILE A 22 5.41 7.10 7.98
CA ILE A 22 5.51 6.32 6.74
C ILE A 22 6.13 7.16 5.63
N ARG A 23 5.71 8.43 5.49
CA ARG A 23 6.28 9.38 4.53
C ARG A 23 7.80 9.51 4.71
N ARG A 24 8.24 9.74 5.94
CA ARG A 24 9.68 9.92 6.26
C ARG A 24 10.46 8.64 5.99
N TRP A 25 9.97 7.51 6.47
CA TRP A 25 10.61 6.22 6.27
C TRP A 25 10.72 5.86 4.79
N PHE A 26 9.65 6.03 4.01
CA PHE A 26 9.62 5.71 2.59
C PHE A 26 10.61 6.57 1.81
N LYS A 27 10.62 7.89 2.05
CA LYS A 27 11.58 8.81 1.42
C LYS A 27 13.03 8.40 1.69
N ASN A 28 13.34 8.02 2.94
CA ASN A 28 14.70 7.62 3.32
C ASN A 28 15.10 6.27 2.72
N LYS A 29 14.16 5.32 2.61
CA LYS A 29 14.46 3.95 2.17
C LYS A 29 14.43 3.78 0.65
N PHE A 30 13.52 4.46 -0.04
CA PHE A 30 13.23 4.23 -1.47
C PHE A 30 13.28 5.50 -2.33
N GLY A 31 13.08 6.68 -1.74
CA GLY A 31 13.10 7.95 -2.45
C GLY A 31 11.83 8.27 -3.25
N SER A 32 11.40 7.37 -4.14
CA SER A 32 10.27 7.58 -5.07
C SER A 32 9.40 6.33 -5.24
N PHE A 33 8.16 6.53 -5.71
CA PHE A 33 7.20 5.44 -5.93
C PHE A 33 7.42 4.77 -7.29
N THR A 34 7.21 3.45 -7.35
CA THR A 34 7.18 2.70 -8.62
C THR A 34 5.86 2.91 -9.35
N PRO A 35 5.77 2.67 -10.67
CA PRO A 35 4.54 2.83 -11.43
C PRO A 35 3.31 2.13 -10.80
N PRO A 36 3.33 0.83 -10.42
CA PRO A 36 2.16 0.22 -9.80
C PRO A 36 1.77 0.86 -8.46
N GLN A 37 2.71 1.46 -7.72
CA GLN A 37 2.40 2.20 -6.49
C GLN A 37 1.70 3.52 -6.81
N ARG A 38 2.11 4.21 -7.89
CA ARG A 38 1.50 5.48 -8.32
C ARG A 38 0.06 5.36 -8.81
N TYR A 39 -0.32 4.21 -9.37
CA TYR A 39 -1.71 3.93 -9.71
C TYR A 39 -2.53 3.43 -8.52
N ALA A 40 -1.90 2.75 -7.56
CA ALA A 40 -2.63 1.98 -6.56
C ALA A 40 -2.82 2.68 -5.21
N VAL A 41 -1.80 3.36 -4.69
CA VAL A 41 -1.79 3.77 -3.26
C VAL A 41 -2.94 4.72 -2.93
N MET A 42 -3.22 5.68 -3.82
CA MET A 42 -4.34 6.62 -3.65
C MET A 42 -5.70 5.93 -3.74
N GLU A 43 -5.86 5.01 -4.70
CA GLU A 43 -7.12 4.28 -4.89
C GLU A 43 -7.42 3.37 -3.69
N ILE A 44 -6.41 2.67 -3.16
CA ILE A 44 -6.56 1.87 -1.94
C ILE A 44 -6.92 2.77 -0.74
N HIS A 45 -6.25 3.92 -0.60
CA HIS A 45 -6.56 4.89 0.46
C HIS A 45 -8.01 5.39 0.38
N ASN A 46 -8.53 5.60 -0.83
CA ASN A 46 -9.92 6.00 -1.07
C ASN A 46 -10.93 4.86 -0.82
N GLY A 47 -10.47 3.65 -0.50
CA GLY A 47 -11.32 2.48 -0.27
C GLY A 47 -11.81 1.80 -1.54
N ASN A 48 -11.19 2.08 -2.69
CA ASN A 48 -11.55 1.47 -3.96
C ASN A 48 -10.93 0.06 -4.09
N ASN A 49 -11.69 -0.86 -4.66
CA ASN A 49 -11.18 -2.18 -5.03
C ASN A 49 -10.36 -2.06 -6.31
N ILE A 50 -9.13 -2.58 -6.31
CA ILE A 50 -8.23 -2.50 -7.45
C ILE A 50 -7.64 -3.86 -7.84
N LEU A 51 -7.30 -3.99 -9.13
CA LEU A 51 -6.51 -5.11 -9.67
C LEU A 51 -5.23 -4.56 -10.27
N ILE A 52 -4.08 -4.89 -9.67
CA ILE A 52 -2.77 -4.46 -10.17
C ILE A 52 -2.19 -5.54 -11.08
N SER A 53 -2.07 -5.24 -12.37
CA SER A 53 -1.34 -6.07 -13.33
C SER A 53 0.01 -5.42 -13.66
N SER A 54 1.10 -6.00 -13.15
CA SER A 54 2.46 -5.52 -13.39
C SER A 54 3.49 -6.65 -13.32
N PRO A 55 4.67 -6.50 -13.95
CA PRO A 55 5.74 -7.49 -13.88
C PRO A 55 6.15 -7.86 -12.45
N THR A 56 6.74 -9.04 -12.25
CA THR A 56 7.37 -9.41 -10.98
C THR A 56 8.48 -8.42 -10.60
N GLY A 57 8.69 -8.19 -9.31
CA GLY A 57 9.69 -7.24 -8.82
C GLY A 57 9.33 -5.75 -8.94
N SER A 58 8.17 -5.39 -9.51
CA SER A 58 7.75 -3.99 -9.69
C SER A 58 7.17 -3.31 -8.44
N GLY A 59 7.05 -4.04 -7.32
CA GLY A 59 6.53 -3.48 -6.06
C GLY A 59 5.01 -3.53 -5.87
N LYS A 60 4.26 -4.30 -6.69
CA LYS A 60 2.79 -4.43 -6.57
C LYS A 60 2.29 -4.86 -5.19
N THR A 61 2.96 -5.83 -4.57
CA THR A 61 2.59 -6.31 -3.22
C THR A 61 2.78 -5.20 -2.19
N PHE A 62 3.91 -4.48 -2.32
CA PHE A 62 4.22 -3.40 -1.40
C PHE A 62 3.29 -2.20 -1.56
N ALA A 63 2.74 -1.94 -2.76
CA ALA A 63 1.70 -0.92 -2.96
C ALA A 63 0.48 -1.16 -2.06
N ALA A 64 0.01 -2.42 -1.99
CA ALA A 64 -1.12 -2.79 -1.15
C ALA A 64 -0.80 -2.69 0.36
N PHE A 65 0.36 -3.19 0.77
CA PHE A 65 0.77 -3.14 2.18
C PHE A 65 1.06 -1.72 2.66
N LEU A 66 1.68 -0.88 1.84
CA LEU A 66 1.96 0.51 2.19
C LEU A 66 0.69 1.26 2.55
N ALA A 67 -0.33 1.20 1.68
CA ALA A 67 -1.62 1.84 1.91
C ALA A 67 -2.31 1.24 3.15
N SER A 68 -2.31 -0.07 3.29
CA SER A 68 -2.95 -0.74 4.43
C SER A 68 -2.31 -0.36 5.77
N ILE A 69 -0.97 -0.39 5.86
CA ILE A 69 -0.23 0.00 7.07
C ILE A 69 -0.46 1.49 7.39
N ASN A 70 -0.50 2.34 6.36
CA ASN A 70 -0.81 3.75 6.54
C ASN A 70 -2.17 3.94 7.23
N GLU A 71 -3.21 3.24 6.78
CA GLU A 71 -4.53 3.31 7.40
C GLU A 71 -4.53 2.83 8.86
N LEU A 72 -3.80 1.76 9.17
CA LEU A 72 -3.66 1.30 10.56
C LEU A 72 -3.01 2.35 11.46
N ILE A 73 -1.97 3.04 10.97
CA ILE A 73 -1.33 4.13 11.70
C ILE A 73 -2.29 5.32 11.88
N LEU A 74 -3.06 5.66 10.85
CA LEU A 74 -4.06 6.74 10.93
C LEU A 74 -5.19 6.38 11.91
N LEU A 75 -5.64 5.12 11.94
CA LEU A 75 -6.60 4.63 12.93
C LEU A 75 -6.05 4.69 14.35
N ALA A 76 -4.81 4.26 14.56
CA ALA A 76 -4.14 4.31 15.85
C ALA A 76 -4.07 5.74 16.39
N LYS A 77 -3.67 6.69 15.54
CA LYS A 77 -3.60 8.12 15.89
C LYS A 77 -4.95 8.72 16.26
N LYS A 78 -6.04 8.21 15.70
CA LYS A 78 -7.40 8.63 16.02
C LYS A 78 -7.96 7.92 17.26
N GLY A 79 -7.20 7.02 17.89
CA GLY A 79 -7.68 6.17 18.99
C GLY A 79 -8.75 5.16 18.55
N LYS A 80 -8.79 4.80 17.26
CA LYS A 80 -9.80 3.94 16.65
C LYS A 80 -9.26 2.57 16.22
N LEU A 81 -7.98 2.31 16.46
CA LEU A 81 -7.40 0.99 16.21
C LEU A 81 -7.77 0.05 17.37
N GLU A 82 -8.82 -0.71 17.17
CA GLU A 82 -9.28 -1.79 18.05
C GLU A 82 -8.47 -3.08 17.87
N ASP A 83 -8.53 -3.99 18.83
CA ASP A 83 -7.93 -5.34 18.74
C ASP A 83 -8.78 -6.26 17.86
N LYS A 84 -8.62 -6.12 16.54
CA LYS A 84 -9.31 -6.93 15.51
C LYS A 84 -8.48 -7.04 14.23
N ILE A 85 -8.91 -7.92 13.32
CA ILE A 85 -8.27 -8.11 12.02
C ILE A 85 -8.72 -7.00 11.06
N TYR A 86 -7.76 -6.27 10.47
CA TYR A 86 -8.01 -5.23 9.45
C TYR A 86 -7.52 -5.60 8.06
N VAL A 87 -6.49 -6.44 7.97
CA VAL A 87 -5.83 -6.81 6.70
C VAL A 87 -5.72 -8.33 6.66
N LEU A 88 -6.27 -8.93 5.60
CA LEU A 88 -6.12 -10.35 5.32
C LEU A 88 -5.34 -10.51 4.01
N TYR A 89 -4.11 -11.00 4.12
CA TYR A 89 -3.30 -11.36 2.96
C TYR A 89 -3.52 -12.84 2.61
N VAL A 90 -3.82 -13.11 1.35
CA VAL A 90 -4.05 -14.47 0.84
C VAL A 90 -3.12 -14.73 -0.33
N SER A 91 -2.38 -15.83 -0.27
CA SER A 91 -1.48 -16.30 -1.31
C SER A 91 -1.81 -17.74 -1.70
N PRO A 92 -1.63 -18.12 -2.98
CA PRO A 92 -1.72 -19.52 -3.40
C PRO A 92 -0.55 -20.39 -2.90
N LEU A 93 0.53 -19.79 -2.38
CA LEU A 93 1.76 -20.51 -1.98
C LEU A 93 2.16 -20.19 -0.54
N LYS A 94 2.40 -21.24 0.25
CA LYS A 94 2.93 -21.14 1.63
C LYS A 94 4.28 -20.42 1.69
N ALA A 95 5.17 -20.68 0.73
CA ALA A 95 6.49 -20.04 0.68
C ALA A 95 6.38 -18.51 0.57
N LEU A 96 5.39 -18.02 -0.19
CA LEU A 96 5.16 -16.59 -0.34
C LEU A 96 4.54 -15.98 0.93
N ASN A 97 3.68 -16.72 1.67
CA ASN A 97 3.21 -16.27 2.98
C ASN A 97 4.38 -16.06 3.95
N ASN A 98 5.29 -17.04 4.02
CA ASN A 98 6.46 -16.96 4.90
C ASN A 98 7.41 -15.82 4.52
N ASP A 99 7.53 -15.52 3.21
CA ASP A 99 8.33 -14.40 2.73
C ASP A 99 7.72 -13.05 3.16
N ILE A 100 6.40 -12.90 3.05
CA ILE A 100 5.70 -11.69 3.50
C ILE A 100 5.77 -11.54 5.02
N GLU A 101 5.59 -12.61 5.80
CA GLU A 101 5.70 -12.57 7.27
C GLU A 101 7.08 -12.07 7.75
N ARG A 102 8.15 -12.37 7.00
CA ARG A 102 9.52 -11.96 7.37
C ARG A 102 9.89 -10.55 6.92
N ASN A 103 9.37 -10.10 5.78
CA ASN A 103 9.79 -8.86 5.13
C ASN A 103 8.88 -7.66 5.40
N LEU A 104 7.67 -7.90 5.92
CA LEU A 104 6.74 -6.86 6.34
C LEU A 104 7.11 -6.29 7.71
#